data_AF-A0A2S7WM30-F1
#
_entry.id   AF-A0A2S7WM30-F1
#
_cell.length_a   1.000
_cell.length_b   1.000
_cell.length_c   1.000
_cell.angle_alpha   90.00
_cell.angle_beta   90.00
_cell.angle_gamma   90.00
#
_symmetry.space_group_name_H-M   'P 1'
#
loop_
_entity.id
_entity.type
_entity.pdbx_description
1 polymer ?
#
loop_
_entity_poly.entity_id
_entity_poly.type
_entity_poly.pdbx_seq_one_letter_code
_entity_poly.pdbx_strand_id
1 'polypeptide(L)'
;MKQLIFLFFLFANVFNSNAQDNLTKRFNGKYHLLEAEKGIDNKPSKIKFVEFGENNGKKLLAVAACEKCTPAIFSYKQEESKKYGTPIFFNYFGLYAITYDKESFIIVFVDKKLGSGTWTKFGFSNFYSKSKTKVAQMTKEKLEAFAIALSKK
;
A
#
# COMPACT_ATOMS: atom_id res chain seq x y z
N MET A 1 -49.22 -32.59 22.97
CA MET A 1 -49.01 -31.16 22.63
C MET A 1 -47.59 -30.76 23.00
N LYS A 2 -46.88 -30.12 22.05
CA LYS A 2 -45.75 -29.19 22.22
C LYS A 2 -44.44 -29.77 22.81
N GLN A 3 -43.25 -29.59 22.24
CA GLN A 3 -42.76 -28.83 21.08
C GLN A 3 -41.39 -29.43 20.70
N LEU A 4 -41.16 -29.53 19.40
CA LEU A 4 -39.91 -29.97 18.77
C LEU A 4 -38.88 -28.84 18.89
N ILE A 5 -37.78 -29.04 19.62
CA ILE A 5 -36.68 -28.06 19.68
C ILE A 5 -35.70 -28.39 18.55
N PHE A 6 -35.87 -27.72 17.41
CA PHE A 6 -34.88 -27.64 16.34
C PHE A 6 -33.83 -26.60 16.75
N LEU A 7 -32.67 -27.04 17.24
CA LEU A 7 -31.53 -26.17 17.50
C LEU A 7 -30.80 -25.91 16.16
N PHE A 8 -31.30 -24.91 15.42
CA PHE A 8 -30.67 -24.43 14.20
C PHE A 8 -29.49 -23.51 14.59
N PHE A 9 -28.29 -24.09 14.69
CA PHE A 9 -27.05 -23.33 14.91
C PHE A 9 -26.68 -22.56 13.62
N LEU A 10 -27.31 -21.40 13.43
CA LEU A 10 -26.83 -20.37 12.50
C LEU A 10 -25.60 -19.70 13.11
N PHE A 11 -24.42 -20.28 12.92
CA PHE A 11 -23.18 -19.51 12.96
C PHE A 11 -23.19 -18.56 11.76
N ALA A 12 -23.83 -17.40 11.95
CA ALA A 12 -23.70 -16.28 11.04
C ALA A 12 -22.23 -15.90 10.96
N ASN A 13 -21.65 -16.08 9.78
CA ASN A 13 -20.36 -15.54 9.40
C ASN A 13 -20.36 -14.03 9.66
N VAL A 14 -19.74 -13.60 10.77
CA VAL A 14 -19.47 -12.18 11.02
C VAL A 14 -18.36 -11.78 10.05
N PHE A 15 -18.76 -11.39 8.84
CA PHE A 15 -17.83 -10.96 7.80
C PHE A 15 -17.04 -9.72 8.26
N ASN A 16 -15.75 -9.72 7.90
CA ASN A 16 -14.67 -8.80 8.28
C ASN A 16 -14.84 -7.33 7.80
N SER A 17 -15.94 -6.66 8.09
CA SER A 17 -16.17 -5.27 7.63
C SER A 17 -15.24 -4.22 8.29
N ASN A 18 -14.70 -4.51 9.48
CA ASN A 18 -13.82 -3.57 10.21
C ASN A 18 -12.43 -3.39 9.60
N ALA A 19 -11.91 -4.39 8.88
CA ALA A 19 -10.57 -4.32 8.30
C ALA A 19 -10.52 -3.46 7.03
N GLN A 20 -11.59 -3.41 6.25
CA GLN A 20 -11.67 -2.67 4.99
C GLN A 20 -11.80 -1.17 5.21
N ASP A 21 -12.72 -0.74 6.08
CA ASP A 21 -12.95 0.67 6.41
C ASP A 21 -11.68 1.33 6.99
N ASN A 22 -10.88 0.56 7.74
CA ASN A 22 -9.58 1.00 8.24
C ASN A 22 -8.57 1.27 7.11
N LEU A 23 -8.47 0.38 6.11
CA LEU A 23 -7.51 0.57 5.00
C LEU A 23 -7.91 1.71 4.07
N THR A 24 -9.20 1.88 3.77
CA THR A 24 -9.69 3.01 2.96
C THR A 24 -9.34 4.34 3.62
N LYS A 25 -9.66 4.51 4.91
CA LYS A 25 -9.29 5.73 5.68
C LYS A 25 -7.79 5.92 5.77
N ARG A 26 -7.03 4.82 5.90
CA ARG A 26 -5.57 4.86 5.97
C ARG A 26 -4.94 5.39 4.69
N PHE A 27 -5.34 4.86 3.53
CA PHE A 27 -4.67 5.15 2.26
C PHE A 27 -5.26 6.31 1.47
N ASN A 28 -6.56 6.59 1.56
CA ASN A 28 -7.15 7.60 0.67
C ASN A 28 -6.65 9.00 0.99
N GLY A 29 -6.34 9.77 -0.05
CA GLY A 29 -6.09 11.21 0.06
C GLY A 29 -4.86 11.69 -0.69
N LYS A 30 -4.44 12.91 -0.33
CA LYS A 30 -3.30 13.61 -0.93
C LYS A 30 -2.01 13.26 -0.19
N TYR A 31 -0.98 12.92 -0.96
CA TYR A 31 0.34 12.57 -0.46
C TYR A 31 1.40 13.55 -0.97
N HIS A 32 2.34 13.86 -0.08
CA HIS A 32 3.57 14.59 -0.33
C HIS A 32 4.71 13.60 -0.56
N LEU A 33 5.55 13.89 -1.53
CA LEU A 33 6.63 13.00 -1.97
C LEU A 33 8.00 13.56 -1.60
N LEU A 34 8.93 12.68 -1.25
CA LEU A 34 10.34 13.04 -1.05
C LEU A 34 10.96 13.55 -2.36
N GLU A 35 10.91 12.73 -3.41
CA GLU A 35 11.38 13.08 -4.75
C GLU A 35 10.21 13.44 -5.67
N ALA A 36 10.44 14.39 -6.58
CA ALA A 36 9.43 14.77 -7.55
C ALA A 36 9.25 13.65 -8.60
N GLU A 37 8.01 13.40 -8.98
CA GLU A 37 7.65 12.42 -9.99
C GLU A 37 6.84 13.05 -11.12
N LYS A 38 6.64 12.30 -12.20
CA LYS A 38 5.78 12.71 -13.32
C LYS A 38 4.39 13.14 -12.85
N GLY A 39 4.06 14.41 -13.06
CA GLY A 39 2.77 15.03 -12.77
C GLY A 39 1.92 15.22 -14.03
N ILE A 40 1.07 16.26 -14.00
CA ILE A 40 0.23 16.69 -15.14
C ILE A 40 1.15 17.17 -16.28
N ASP A 41 0.83 16.79 -17.52
CA ASP A 41 1.61 17.14 -18.73
C ASP A 41 3.11 16.81 -18.63
N ASN A 42 3.44 15.71 -17.97
CA ASN A 42 4.81 15.28 -17.67
C ASN A 42 5.63 16.22 -16.77
N LYS A 43 5.04 17.28 -16.20
CA LYS A 43 5.76 18.20 -15.33
C LYS A 43 6.03 17.56 -13.97
N PRO A 44 7.24 17.65 -13.41
CA PRO A 44 7.54 17.11 -12.09
C PRO A 44 6.63 17.67 -10.99
N SER A 45 6.17 16.81 -10.08
CA SER A 45 5.32 17.16 -8.94
C SER A 45 5.72 16.34 -7.72
N LYS A 46 5.68 16.99 -6.54
CA LYS A 46 5.82 16.31 -5.23
C LYS A 46 4.47 15.97 -4.59
N ILE A 47 3.41 15.92 -5.39
CA ILE A 47 2.04 15.60 -4.95
C ILE A 47 1.50 14.43 -5.77
N LYS A 48 0.88 13.48 -5.08
CA LYS A 48 0.06 12.41 -5.67
C LYS A 48 -1.25 12.25 -4.90
N PHE A 49 -2.24 11.74 -5.58
CA PHE A 49 -3.51 11.31 -5.00
C PHE A 49 -3.53 9.78 -4.95
N VAL A 50 -3.93 9.26 -3.81
CA VAL A 50 -3.92 7.83 -3.52
C VAL A 50 -5.34 7.42 -3.17
N GLU A 51 -5.78 6.32 -3.77
CA GLU A 51 -7.08 5.71 -3.49
C GLU A 51 -6.90 4.22 -3.27
N PHE A 52 -7.52 3.70 -2.23
CA PHE A 52 -7.67 2.29 -1.95
C PHE A 52 -9.12 1.90 -2.20
N GLY A 53 -9.29 0.78 -2.89
CA GLY A 53 -10.61 0.26 -3.23
C GLY A 53 -10.56 -1.23 -3.53
N GLU A 54 -11.71 -1.77 -3.91
CA GLU A 54 -11.86 -3.16 -4.30
C GLU A 54 -12.53 -3.25 -5.67
N ASN A 55 -12.02 -4.12 -6.53
CA ASN A 55 -12.62 -4.42 -7.82
C ASN A 55 -12.59 -5.93 -8.04
N ASN A 56 -13.77 -6.54 -8.25
CA ASN A 56 -13.93 -7.99 -8.44
C ASN A 56 -13.21 -8.83 -7.36
N GLY A 57 -13.40 -8.47 -6.08
CA GLY A 57 -12.77 -9.16 -4.94
C GLY A 57 -11.28 -8.87 -4.75
N LYS A 58 -10.66 -8.04 -5.61
CA LYS A 58 -9.24 -7.68 -5.52
C LYS A 58 -9.11 -6.30 -4.89
N LYS A 59 -8.37 -6.23 -3.79
CA LYS A 59 -8.00 -4.97 -3.13
C LYS A 59 -6.88 -4.29 -3.92
N LEU A 60 -7.09 -3.02 -4.25
CA LEU A 60 -6.23 -2.24 -5.13
C LEU A 60 -5.81 -0.93 -4.45
N LEU A 61 -4.60 -0.48 -4.77
CA LEU A 61 -4.11 0.86 -4.46
C LEU A 61 -3.84 1.57 -5.79
N ALA A 62 -4.54 2.68 -6.04
CA ALA A 62 -4.34 3.55 -7.19
C ALA A 62 -3.54 4.78 -6.77
N VAL A 63 -2.49 5.11 -7.53
CA VAL A 63 -1.66 6.30 -7.29
C VAL A 63 -1.62 7.15 -8.56
N ALA A 64 -2.16 8.36 -8.50
CA ALA A 64 -2.31 9.25 -9.65
C ALA A 64 -1.72 10.65 -9.42
N ALA A 65 -1.35 11.33 -10.49
CA ALA A 65 -0.91 12.74 -10.44
C ALA A 65 -2.09 13.72 -10.29
N CYS A 66 -3.28 13.32 -10.72
CA CYS A 66 -4.51 14.11 -10.71
C CYS A 66 -5.72 13.17 -10.83
N GLU A 67 -6.93 13.66 -10.57
CA GLU A 67 -8.16 12.85 -10.62
C GLU A 67 -8.44 12.23 -12.00
N LYS A 68 -8.04 12.92 -13.08
CA LYS A 68 -8.22 12.45 -14.48
C LYS A 68 -6.99 11.74 -15.06
N CYS A 69 -5.94 11.58 -14.27
CA CYS A 69 -4.68 11.00 -14.72
C CYS A 69 -4.76 9.47 -14.63
N THR A 70 -4.20 8.75 -15.62
CA THR A 70 -4.08 7.29 -15.53
C THR A 70 -3.27 6.91 -14.28
N PRO A 71 -3.85 6.15 -13.33
CA PRO A 71 -3.16 5.78 -12.11
C PRO A 71 -2.18 4.63 -12.32
N ALA A 72 -1.14 4.58 -11.50
CA ALA A 72 -0.42 3.34 -11.24
C ALA A 72 -1.27 2.47 -10.30
N ILE A 73 -1.65 1.28 -10.76
CA ILE A 73 -2.48 0.34 -9.99
C ILE A 73 -1.61 -0.75 -9.37
N PHE A 74 -1.74 -0.93 -8.06
CA PHE A 74 -1.06 -1.97 -7.30
C PHE A 74 -2.08 -2.93 -6.70
N SER A 75 -1.80 -4.23 -6.80
CA SER A 75 -2.63 -5.27 -6.21
C SER A 75 -2.16 -5.57 -4.80
N TYR A 76 -3.10 -5.65 -3.85
CA TYR A 76 -2.81 -6.07 -2.48
C TYR A 76 -2.28 -7.50 -2.46
N LYS A 77 -1.22 -7.71 -1.69
CA LYS A 77 -0.52 -8.98 -1.54
C LYS A 77 -0.86 -9.58 -0.18
N GLN A 78 -1.94 -10.36 -0.11
CA GLN A 78 -2.52 -10.80 1.17
C GLN A 78 -1.57 -11.68 1.99
N GLU A 79 -0.94 -12.68 1.36
CA GLU A 79 -0.03 -13.59 2.03
C GLU A 79 1.23 -12.87 2.51
N GLU A 80 1.83 -12.04 1.64
CA GLU A 80 2.99 -11.23 1.99
C GLU A 80 2.62 -10.21 3.08
N SER A 81 1.49 -9.53 2.97
CA SER A 81 1.06 -8.56 4.00
C SER A 81 0.88 -9.22 5.36
N LYS A 82 0.34 -10.45 5.39
CA LYS A 82 0.22 -11.24 6.63
C LYS A 82 1.59 -11.64 7.16
N LYS A 83 2.49 -12.15 6.31
CA LYS A 83 3.85 -12.57 6.68
C LYS A 83 4.66 -11.42 7.26
N TYR A 84 4.62 -10.25 6.63
CA TYR A 84 5.45 -9.10 6.99
C TYR A 84 4.79 -8.17 8.02
N GLY A 85 3.51 -8.42 8.37
CA GLY A 85 2.76 -7.66 9.37
C GLY A 85 2.42 -6.23 8.94
N THR A 86 2.48 -5.94 7.64
CA THR A 86 2.24 -4.60 7.08
C THR A 86 1.59 -4.71 5.71
N PRO A 87 0.66 -3.83 5.31
CA PRO A 87 0.11 -3.88 3.97
C PRO A 87 1.19 -3.68 2.90
N ILE A 88 1.24 -4.65 1.99
CA ILE A 88 2.12 -4.69 0.82
C ILE A 88 1.25 -4.79 -0.42
N PHE A 89 1.57 -3.96 -1.40
CA PHE A 89 0.98 -4.00 -2.73
C PHE A 89 2.09 -4.13 -3.77
N PHE A 90 1.75 -4.68 -4.92
CA PHE A 90 2.69 -4.85 -6.01
C PHE A 90 1.98 -4.66 -7.35
N ASN A 91 2.64 -3.99 -8.29
CA ASN A 91 2.09 -3.77 -9.62
C ASN A 91 2.82 -4.61 -10.68
N TYR A 92 2.26 -4.60 -11.89
CA TYR A 92 2.80 -5.34 -13.03
C TYR A 92 4.20 -4.85 -13.47
N PHE A 93 4.56 -3.59 -13.16
CA PHE A 93 5.86 -3.00 -13.49
C PHE A 93 6.98 -3.38 -12.50
N GLY A 94 6.71 -4.23 -11.51
CA GLY A 94 7.73 -4.65 -10.54
C GLY A 94 7.88 -3.73 -9.34
N LEU A 95 7.01 -2.72 -9.19
CA LEU A 95 7.05 -1.80 -8.04
C LEU A 95 6.28 -2.39 -6.85
N TYR A 96 6.90 -2.33 -5.68
CA TYR A 96 6.22 -2.56 -4.41
C TYR A 96 5.76 -1.23 -3.82
N ALA A 97 4.51 -1.16 -3.35
CA ALA A 97 4.06 -0.12 -2.44
C ALA A 97 3.92 -0.74 -1.05
N ILE A 98 4.70 -0.25 -0.08
CA ILE A 98 4.86 -0.88 1.23
C ILE A 98 4.59 0.15 2.31
N THR A 99 3.71 -0.21 3.23
CA THR A 99 3.33 0.72 4.28
C THR A 99 4.49 0.93 5.26
N TYR A 100 4.85 2.19 5.47
CA TYR A 100 5.91 2.61 6.39
C TYR A 100 5.33 2.86 7.79
N ASP A 101 4.21 3.58 7.86
CA ASP A 101 3.46 3.83 9.10
C ASP A 101 1.95 4.06 8.84
N LYS A 102 1.23 4.72 9.74
CA LYS A 102 -0.22 4.96 9.61
C LYS A 102 -0.58 5.93 8.48
N GLU A 103 0.31 6.82 8.09
CA GLU A 103 0.03 7.90 7.13
C GLU A 103 1.00 7.94 5.95
N SER A 104 1.93 6.99 5.90
CA SER A 104 3.03 6.98 4.94
C SER A 104 3.32 5.59 4.38
N PHE A 105 3.77 5.54 3.14
CA PHE A 105 4.26 4.34 2.48
C PHE A 105 5.47 4.67 1.61
N ILE A 106 6.23 3.64 1.26
CA ILE A 106 7.30 3.73 0.27
C ILE A 106 6.85 3.06 -1.03
N ILE A 107 7.32 3.56 -2.16
CA ILE A 107 7.27 2.82 -3.42
C ILE A 107 8.70 2.53 -3.86
N VAL A 108 8.99 1.28 -4.16
CA VAL A 108 10.34 0.82 -4.51
C VAL A 108 10.33 -0.14 -5.69
N PHE A 109 11.35 -0.04 -6.55
CA PHE A 109 11.72 -1.03 -7.57
C PHE A 109 13.07 -1.64 -7.21
N VAL A 110 13.11 -2.96 -7.03
CA VAL A 110 14.21 -3.66 -6.35
C VAL A 110 14.74 -4.82 -7.18
N ASP A 111 15.94 -5.30 -6.85
CA ASP A 111 16.68 -6.31 -7.60
C ASP A 111 16.13 -7.74 -7.51
N LYS A 112 15.24 -8.02 -6.56
CA LYS A 112 14.61 -9.34 -6.40
C LYS A 112 13.26 -9.26 -5.69
N LYS A 113 12.49 -10.34 -5.79
CA LYS A 113 11.19 -10.44 -5.14
C LYS A 113 11.33 -10.40 -3.61
N LEU A 114 10.34 -9.83 -2.94
CA LEU A 114 10.28 -9.88 -1.48
C LEU A 114 10.29 -11.35 -1.00
N GLY A 115 11.13 -11.63 0.00
CA GLY A 115 11.26 -12.98 0.57
C GLY A 115 12.21 -13.92 -0.18
N SER A 116 12.78 -13.52 -1.33
CA SER A 116 13.81 -14.29 -2.04
C SER A 116 15.24 -13.88 -1.68
N GLY A 117 15.41 -13.09 -0.61
CA GLY A 117 16.70 -12.61 -0.11
C GLY A 117 16.74 -11.09 0.11
N THR A 118 17.88 -10.63 0.64
CA THR A 118 18.11 -9.21 0.94
C THR A 118 18.17 -8.37 -0.34
N TRP A 119 17.45 -7.26 -0.36
CA TRP A 119 17.52 -6.26 -1.42
C TRP A 119 18.84 -5.48 -1.34
N THR A 120 19.48 -5.28 -2.49
CA THR A 120 20.78 -4.58 -2.57
C THR A 120 20.84 -3.50 -3.63
N LYS A 121 19.88 -3.44 -4.56
CA LYS A 121 19.80 -2.36 -5.56
C LYS A 121 18.38 -1.85 -5.69
N PHE A 122 18.26 -0.52 -5.82
CA PHE A 122 17.00 0.18 -6.04
C PHE A 122 17.04 0.89 -7.39
N GLY A 123 16.23 0.43 -8.34
CA GLY A 123 16.01 1.14 -9.61
C GLY A 123 15.11 2.36 -9.45
N PHE A 124 14.28 2.35 -8.40
CA PHE A 124 13.43 3.44 -7.98
C PHE A 124 13.16 3.30 -6.48
N SER A 125 13.11 4.43 -5.77
CA SER A 125 12.70 4.46 -4.38
C SER A 125 12.19 5.86 -4.04
N ASN A 126 11.00 5.96 -3.45
CA ASN A 126 10.42 7.23 -3.02
C ASN A 126 9.54 7.04 -1.80
N PHE A 127 9.40 8.11 -1.01
CA PHE A 127 8.60 8.16 0.20
C PHE A 127 7.38 9.04 -0.02
N TYR A 128 6.23 8.52 0.40
CA TYR A 128 4.93 9.15 0.27
C TYR A 128 4.35 9.31 1.67
N SER A 129 3.98 10.54 2.05
CA SER A 129 3.29 10.77 3.32
C SER A 129 2.20 11.82 3.20
N LYS A 130 1.13 11.67 3.98
CA LYS A 130 0.15 12.76 4.18
C LYS A 130 0.76 13.94 4.95
N SER A 131 1.88 13.73 5.65
CA SER A 131 2.59 14.76 6.42
C SER A 131 3.76 15.37 5.65
N LYS A 132 3.68 16.67 5.32
CA LYS A 132 4.79 17.44 4.74
C LYS A 132 6.04 17.42 5.62
N THR A 133 5.85 17.51 6.94
CA THR A 133 6.94 17.53 7.91
C THR A 133 7.71 16.22 7.90
N LYS A 134 7.01 15.07 7.81
CA LYS A 134 7.67 13.77 7.68
C LYS A 134 8.48 13.66 6.40
N VAL A 135 7.95 14.15 5.29
CA VAL A 135 8.69 14.18 4.02
C VAL A 135 9.97 15.00 4.16
N ALA A 136 9.91 16.17 4.80
CA ALA A 136 11.08 17.04 4.99
C ALA A 136 12.17 16.41 5.90
N GLN A 137 11.80 15.48 6.78
CA GLN A 137 12.72 14.76 7.67
C GLN A 137 13.21 13.42 7.10
N MET A 138 12.62 12.97 5.99
CA MET A 138 12.96 11.73 5.32
C MET A 138 14.15 11.93 4.39
N THR A 139 14.92 10.86 4.20
CA THR A 139 15.96 10.81 3.18
C THR A 139 15.84 9.51 2.40
N LYS A 140 16.50 9.45 1.24
CA LYS A 140 16.52 8.24 0.42
C LYS A 140 17.22 7.08 1.15
N GLU A 141 18.26 7.37 1.93
CA GLU A 141 18.97 6.38 2.73
C GLU A 141 18.07 5.80 3.82
N LYS A 142 17.26 6.63 4.50
CA LYS A 142 16.34 6.17 5.55
C LYS A 142 15.25 5.25 5.01
N LEU A 143 14.64 5.61 3.88
CA LEU A 143 13.59 4.78 3.28
C LEU A 143 14.16 3.49 2.69
N GLU A 144 15.35 3.51 2.10
CA GLU A 144 16.01 2.31 1.57
C GLU A 144 16.47 1.40 2.70
N ALA A 145 17.00 1.94 3.80
CA ALA A 145 17.34 1.16 4.98
C ALA A 145 16.12 0.43 5.56
N PHE A 146 14.96 1.09 5.60
CA PHE A 146 13.69 0.45 5.97
C PHE A 146 13.33 -0.69 5.01
N ALA A 147 13.40 -0.45 3.70
CA ALA A 147 13.10 -1.47 2.69
C ALA A 147 14.03 -2.69 2.78
N ILE A 148 15.33 -2.45 2.96
CA ILE A 148 16.35 -3.50 3.15
C ILE A 148 16.04 -4.29 4.43
N ALA A 149 15.75 -3.62 5.55
CA ALA A 149 15.42 -4.29 6.80
C ALA A 149 14.17 -5.17 6.68
N LEU A 150 13.17 -4.73 5.94
CA LEU A 150 11.98 -5.53 5.66
C LEU A 150 12.32 -6.78 4.83
N SER A 151 13.17 -6.65 3.80
CA SER A 151 13.55 -7.75 2.91
C SER A 151 14.30 -8.90 3.60
N LYS A 152 14.87 -8.65 4.79
CA LYS A 152 15.60 -9.64 5.59
C LYS A 152 14.69 -10.55 6.43
N LYS A 153 13.39 -10.26 6.52
CA LYS A 153 12.41 -11.10 7.24
C LYS A 153 11.88 -12.22 6.34
#